data_AF-A0A9D6LC75-F1
#
_entry.id   AF-A0A9D6LC75-F1
#
_cell.length_a   1.000
_cell.length_b   1.000
_cell.length_c   1.000
_cell.angle_alpha   90.00
_cell.angle_beta   90.00
_cell.angle_gamma   90.00
#
_symmetry.space_group_name_H-M   'P 1'
#
loop_
_entity.id
_entity.type
_entity.pdbx_description
1 polymer ?
#
loop_
_entity_poly.entity_id
_entity_poly.type
_entity_poly.pdbx_seq_one_letter_code
_entity_poly.pdbx_strand_id
1 'polypeptide(L)'
;MIRIPTIVVVLPLAVAALALGATLAVAAPPRTPAPPPLEDRGAALARLDSLQSIVRLEEARVRKAPGDEAGWDRLARAWFQVGDHEKAARCMDRARAAGAAEYDTWILSGRAARGEGRFAEAIEWLDRAVRAKPDDWEANEDLGVALYLAGRYREAAERWERAHLAPESGSPDRSGLIAALRRLREPAYALSGRGRERLAFVPVAARGALAVRVRIQGRGPFLMRVDMGSAETVLGRSLARELGLAIETGGESGAFVGDQPVVLDYAVLDSLALGATIVHDLPVAVSDDAGLGRPVTDLDRGGGRRVTDLDRGTGDVRGTIGFELLRRFRFCVDFPDSALILEPLPAAAPPVPRDPHPGAPRSAATASASDSAPAWLPRGRAGAAIQVGHAAHRLPLLIRGTHLLVVPVRLGSGPERTFVLDTGAPGSAVAAPMSTLVEAGIAVDTSRVLTGATAAGPVAYYACSVPRVCAGSACRDSLTGTYGIFPPRLETNPNFRVAGLLSRGFLDRYRLGVDLARREVWLIEP
;
A
#
# COMPACT_ATOMS: atom_id res chain seq x y z
N MET A 1 -46.08 -79.36 43.79
CA MET A 1 -46.93 -78.15 43.67
C MET A 1 -46.46 -77.14 44.69
N ILE A 2 -45.54 -76.24 44.32
CA ILE A 2 -45.00 -75.22 45.21
C ILE A 2 -45.04 -73.91 44.43
N ARG A 3 -45.86 -72.96 44.90
CA ARG A 3 -46.00 -71.60 44.38
C ARG A 3 -44.83 -70.77 44.92
N ILE A 4 -44.06 -70.16 44.02
CA ILE A 4 -43.01 -69.19 44.31
C ILE A 4 -43.61 -67.78 44.15
N PRO A 5 -43.32 -66.83 45.06
CA PRO A 5 -43.95 -65.51 45.05
C PRO A 5 -43.25 -64.52 44.11
N THR A 6 -44.07 -63.56 43.68
CA THR A 6 -43.79 -62.43 42.78
C THR A 6 -42.68 -61.51 43.31
N ILE A 7 -41.62 -61.33 42.53
CA ILE A 7 -40.63 -60.26 42.70
C ILE A 7 -40.90 -59.19 41.64
N VAL A 8 -41.10 -57.95 42.10
CA VAL A 8 -41.20 -56.75 41.27
C VAL A 8 -39.81 -56.41 40.72
N VAL A 9 -39.64 -56.51 39.40
CA VAL A 9 -38.43 -56.08 38.70
C VAL A 9 -38.65 -54.66 38.18
N VAL A 10 -37.88 -53.71 38.72
CA VAL A 10 -37.74 -52.35 38.18
C VAL A 10 -36.85 -52.44 36.94
N LEU A 11 -37.42 -52.21 35.75
CA LEU A 11 -36.69 -52.15 34.49
C LEU A 11 -36.12 -50.72 34.32
N PRO A 12 -34.79 -50.53 34.14
CA PRO A 12 -34.26 -49.26 33.71
C PRO A 12 -34.56 -49.04 32.22
N LEU A 13 -35.13 -47.88 31.90
CA LEU A 13 -35.38 -47.40 30.54
C LEU A 13 -34.10 -47.46 29.71
N ALA A 14 -34.13 -48.20 28.60
CA ALA A 14 -33.14 -48.10 27.55
C ALA A 14 -33.31 -46.75 26.84
N VAL A 15 -32.37 -45.83 27.07
CA VAL A 15 -32.24 -44.60 26.27
C VAL A 15 -31.77 -45.00 24.88
N ALA A 16 -32.67 -44.92 23.91
CA ALA A 16 -32.32 -45.02 22.50
C ALA A 16 -31.34 -43.88 22.15
N ALA A 17 -30.13 -44.25 21.73
CA ALA A 17 -29.15 -43.32 21.17
C ALA A 17 -29.70 -42.77 19.84
N LEU A 18 -30.35 -41.60 19.90
CA LEU A 18 -30.57 -40.76 18.74
C LEU A 18 -29.22 -40.23 18.29
N ALA A 19 -28.64 -40.87 17.28
CA ALA A 19 -27.53 -40.33 16.53
C ALA A 19 -28.01 -39.09 15.75
N LEU A 20 -28.07 -37.93 16.41
CA LEU A 20 -28.01 -36.65 15.70
C LEU A 20 -26.59 -36.54 15.14
N GLY A 21 -26.43 -36.96 13.88
CA GLY A 21 -25.30 -36.58 13.07
C GLY A 21 -25.33 -35.07 12.86
N ALA A 22 -24.74 -34.33 13.80
CA ALA A 22 -24.30 -32.97 13.54
C ALA A 22 -23.18 -33.09 12.50
N THR A 23 -23.54 -33.10 11.22
CA THR A 23 -22.62 -32.73 10.16
C THR A 23 -22.18 -31.32 10.48
N LEU A 24 -20.99 -31.19 11.07
CA LEU A 24 -20.22 -29.96 10.96
C LEU A 24 -20.19 -29.67 9.46
N ALA A 25 -20.99 -28.69 9.03
CA ALA A 25 -20.90 -28.13 7.70
C ALA A 25 -19.51 -27.49 7.64
N VAL A 26 -18.51 -28.28 7.25
CA VAL A 26 -17.24 -27.77 6.79
C VAL A 26 -17.62 -26.87 5.63
N ALA A 27 -17.64 -25.56 5.87
CA ALA A 27 -17.88 -24.58 4.84
C ALA A 27 -16.94 -24.94 3.67
N ALA A 28 -17.52 -25.19 2.49
CA ALA A 28 -16.73 -25.47 1.31
C ALA A 28 -15.67 -24.36 1.19
N PRO A 29 -14.39 -24.69 0.95
CA PRO A 29 -13.36 -23.67 0.83
C PRO A 29 -13.82 -22.63 -0.20
N PRO A 30 -13.59 -21.33 0.05
CA PRO A 30 -14.04 -20.28 -0.85
C PRO A 30 -13.55 -20.59 -2.26
N ARG A 31 -14.48 -20.66 -3.21
CA ARG A 31 -14.15 -20.93 -4.61
C ARG A 31 -13.22 -19.82 -5.10
N THR A 32 -12.08 -20.19 -5.67
CA THR A 32 -11.20 -19.23 -6.35
C THR A 32 -12.01 -18.54 -7.44
N PRO A 33 -12.09 -17.19 -7.45
CA PRO A 33 -12.79 -16.47 -8.49
C PRO A 33 -12.13 -16.75 -9.85
N ALA A 34 -12.90 -16.61 -10.93
CA ALA A 34 -12.33 -16.63 -12.28
C ALA A 34 -11.32 -15.48 -12.41
N PRO A 35 -10.25 -15.64 -13.24
CA PRO A 35 -9.35 -14.53 -13.50
C PRO A 35 -10.11 -13.39 -14.18
N PRO A 36 -9.66 -12.13 -14.04
CA PRO A 36 -10.33 -11.01 -14.68
C PRO A 36 -10.36 -11.22 -16.20
N PRO A 37 -11.44 -10.77 -16.87
CA PRO A 37 -11.55 -10.91 -18.31
C PRO A 37 -10.35 -10.24 -18.98
N LEU A 38 -9.92 -10.83 -20.10
CA LEU A 38 -8.90 -10.21 -20.93
C LEU A 38 -9.51 -8.96 -21.57
N GLU A 39 -9.00 -7.80 -21.18
CA GLU A 39 -9.33 -6.58 -21.89
C GLU A 39 -8.78 -6.65 -23.32
N ASP A 40 -9.58 -6.26 -24.30
CA ASP A 40 -9.13 -6.18 -25.69
C ASP A 40 -8.02 -5.13 -25.85
N ARG A 41 -6.99 -5.46 -26.63
CA ARG A 41 -5.83 -4.59 -26.89
C ARG A 41 -6.26 -3.20 -27.37
N GLY A 42 -7.25 -3.14 -28.26
CA GLY A 42 -7.79 -1.90 -28.80
C GLY A 42 -8.51 -1.06 -27.75
N ALA A 43 -9.29 -1.68 -26.87
CA ALA A 43 -9.95 -0.99 -25.76
C ALA A 43 -8.92 -0.38 -24.78
N ALA A 44 -7.87 -1.13 -24.47
CA ALA A 44 -6.82 -0.70 -23.56
C ALA A 44 -6.01 0.49 -24.13
N LEU A 45 -5.69 0.47 -25.43
CA LEU A 45 -5.02 1.57 -26.12
C LEU A 45 -5.93 2.81 -26.26
N ALA A 46 -7.20 2.62 -26.60
CA ALA A 46 -8.16 3.72 -26.74
C ALA A 46 -8.31 4.53 -25.43
N ARG A 47 -8.27 3.86 -24.27
CA ARG A 47 -8.29 4.53 -22.96
C ARG A 47 -7.08 5.44 -22.76
N LEU A 48 -5.88 4.97 -23.13
CA LEU A 48 -4.64 5.75 -23.03
C LEU A 48 -4.66 6.97 -23.96
N ASP A 49 -5.09 6.77 -25.21
CA ASP A 49 -5.11 7.81 -26.22
C ASP A 49 -6.10 8.93 -25.88
N SER A 50 -7.25 8.59 -25.29
CA SER A 50 -8.27 9.57 -24.91
C SER A 50 -7.72 10.62 -23.93
N LEU A 51 -7.09 10.22 -22.82
CA LEU A 51 -6.57 11.17 -21.83
C LEU A 51 -5.41 12.02 -22.38
N GLN A 52 -4.49 11.39 -23.12
CA GLN A 52 -3.36 12.10 -23.74
C GLN A 52 -3.81 13.08 -24.83
N SER A 53 -4.90 12.77 -25.54
CA SER A 53 -5.49 13.70 -26.52
C SER A 53 -6.03 14.97 -25.86
N ILE A 54 -6.70 14.84 -24.70
CA ILE A 54 -7.22 15.98 -23.93
C ILE A 54 -6.06 16.88 -23.47
N VAL A 55 -5.00 16.29 -22.92
CA VAL A 55 -3.81 17.04 -22.52
C VAL A 55 -3.24 17.84 -23.70
N ARG A 56 -2.99 17.18 -24.85
CA ARG A 56 -2.45 17.86 -26.04
C ARG A 56 -3.34 18.99 -26.54
N LEU A 57 -4.65 18.80 -26.50
CA LEU A 57 -5.63 19.81 -26.91
C LEU A 57 -5.58 21.04 -26.00
N GLU A 58 -5.63 20.83 -24.69
CA GLU A 58 -5.62 21.94 -23.73
C GLU A 58 -4.25 22.62 -23.65
N GLU A 59 -3.13 21.89 -23.83
CA GLU A 59 -1.80 22.48 -24.00
C GLU A 59 -1.74 23.44 -25.20
N ALA A 60 -2.34 23.05 -26.34
CA ALA A 60 -2.41 23.91 -27.51
C ALA A 60 -3.28 25.14 -27.27
N ARG A 61 -4.34 25.02 -26.47
CA ARG A 61 -5.23 26.13 -26.09
C ARG A 61 -4.50 27.17 -25.22
N VAL A 62 -3.90 26.75 -24.11
CA VAL A 62 -3.20 27.67 -23.20
C VAL A 62 -1.95 28.29 -23.83
N ARG A 63 -1.35 27.60 -24.82
CA ARG A 63 -0.24 28.17 -25.60
C ARG A 63 -0.68 29.34 -26.48
N LYS A 64 -1.89 29.26 -27.05
CA LYS A 64 -2.48 30.35 -27.86
C LYS A 64 -3.02 31.49 -27.00
N ALA A 65 -3.51 31.17 -25.80
CA ALA A 65 -4.05 32.15 -24.85
C ALA A 65 -3.49 31.91 -23.43
N PRO A 66 -2.28 32.42 -23.11
CA PRO A 66 -1.67 32.20 -21.79
C PRO A 66 -2.43 32.82 -20.61
N GLY A 67 -3.37 33.73 -20.86
CA GLY A 67 -4.28 34.29 -19.86
C GLY A 67 -5.64 33.56 -19.77
N ASP A 68 -5.85 32.46 -20.50
CA ASP A 68 -7.08 31.65 -20.42
C ASP A 68 -7.06 30.84 -19.10
N GLU A 69 -7.63 31.45 -18.07
CA GLU A 69 -7.80 30.84 -16.75
C GLU A 69 -8.47 29.45 -16.83
N ALA A 70 -9.60 29.37 -17.52
CA ALA A 70 -10.38 28.15 -17.66
C ALA A 70 -9.61 27.09 -18.48
N GLY A 71 -8.77 27.51 -19.42
CA GLY A 71 -7.84 26.64 -20.15
C GLY A 71 -6.78 26.03 -19.23
N TRP A 72 -6.19 26.82 -18.33
CA TRP A 72 -5.25 26.31 -17.33
C TRP A 72 -5.92 25.37 -16.33
N ASP A 73 -7.15 25.65 -15.90
CA ASP A 73 -7.93 24.75 -15.03
C ASP A 73 -8.21 23.40 -15.70
N ARG A 74 -8.70 23.41 -16.95
CA ARG A 74 -8.92 22.18 -17.72
C ARG A 74 -7.64 21.40 -17.95
N LEU A 75 -6.53 22.08 -18.27
CA LEU A 75 -5.23 21.44 -18.42
C LEU A 75 -4.74 20.83 -17.10
N ALA A 76 -4.95 21.52 -15.98
CA ALA A 76 -4.62 20.98 -14.66
C ALA A 76 -5.42 19.71 -14.35
N ARG A 77 -6.73 19.70 -14.62
CA ARG A 77 -7.59 18.51 -14.46
C ARG A 77 -7.13 17.36 -15.35
N ALA A 78 -6.78 17.64 -16.60
CA ALA A 78 -6.27 16.63 -17.52
C ALA A 78 -4.95 16.02 -17.01
N TRP A 79 -4.01 16.86 -16.56
CA TRP A 79 -2.76 16.38 -15.96
C TRP A 79 -2.97 15.60 -14.67
N PHE A 80 -3.92 16.04 -13.85
CA PHE A 80 -4.30 15.37 -12.61
C PHE A 80 -4.86 13.96 -12.89
N GLN A 81 -5.77 13.83 -13.87
CA GLN A 81 -6.31 12.53 -14.30
C GLN A 81 -5.25 11.62 -14.92
N VAL A 82 -4.23 12.18 -15.58
CA VAL A 82 -3.07 11.41 -16.08
C VAL A 82 -2.13 11.00 -14.94
N GLY A 83 -2.28 11.57 -13.74
CA GLY A 83 -1.46 11.30 -12.55
C GLY A 83 -0.20 12.15 -12.42
N ASP A 84 -0.03 13.15 -13.31
CA ASP A 84 1.07 14.11 -13.28
C ASP A 84 0.68 15.33 -12.43
N HIS A 85 0.70 15.13 -11.12
CA HIS A 85 0.26 16.15 -10.17
C HIS A 85 1.19 17.37 -10.12
N GLU A 86 2.45 17.19 -10.49
CA GLU A 86 3.41 18.28 -10.63
C GLU A 86 2.99 19.23 -11.76
N LYS A 87 2.66 18.69 -12.94
CA LYS A 87 2.10 19.51 -14.03
C LYS A 87 0.72 20.06 -13.67
N ALA A 88 -0.12 19.30 -12.98
CA ALA A 88 -1.41 19.79 -12.52
C ALA A 88 -1.26 21.01 -11.59
N ALA A 89 -0.35 20.93 -10.60
CA ALA A 89 -0.05 22.02 -9.68
C ALA A 89 0.49 23.26 -10.42
N ARG A 90 1.39 23.07 -11.40
CA ARG A 90 1.86 24.18 -12.25
C ARG A 90 0.73 24.85 -13.02
N CYS A 91 -0.17 24.06 -13.60
CA CYS A 91 -1.32 24.60 -14.31
C CYS A 91 -2.24 25.37 -13.35
N MET A 92 -2.41 24.90 -12.12
CA MET A 92 -3.12 25.64 -11.07
C MET A 92 -2.44 26.95 -10.69
N ASP A 93 -1.11 26.98 -10.58
CA ASP A 93 -0.36 28.23 -10.37
C ASP A 93 -0.60 29.23 -11.51
N ARG A 94 -0.65 28.76 -12.76
CA ARG A 94 -0.93 29.59 -13.93
C ARG A 94 -2.38 30.06 -13.98
N ALA A 95 -3.34 29.20 -13.66
CA ALA A 95 -4.76 29.57 -13.55
C ALA A 95 -4.92 30.70 -12.51
N ARG A 96 -4.31 30.55 -11.33
CA ARG A 96 -4.32 31.58 -10.28
C ARG A 96 -3.67 32.89 -10.71
N ALA A 97 -2.51 32.81 -11.38
CA ALA A 97 -1.85 34.00 -11.93
C ALA A 97 -2.70 34.70 -13.01
N ALA A 98 -3.60 33.98 -13.68
CA ALA A 98 -4.55 34.52 -14.64
C ALA A 98 -5.86 35.04 -14.00
N GLY A 99 -6.08 34.84 -12.69
CA GLY A 99 -7.25 35.35 -11.97
C GLY A 99 -8.06 34.30 -11.21
N ALA A 100 -7.76 33.00 -11.36
CA ALA A 100 -8.54 31.95 -10.70
C ALA A 100 -8.49 32.08 -9.18
N ALA A 101 -9.65 32.23 -8.56
CA ALA A 101 -9.80 32.27 -7.11
C ALA A 101 -11.08 31.54 -6.68
N GLU A 102 -11.41 30.45 -7.37
CA GLU A 102 -12.65 29.71 -7.14
C GLU A 102 -12.43 28.48 -6.24
N TYR A 103 -13.54 28.03 -5.65
CA TYR A 103 -13.62 26.85 -4.80
C TYR A 103 -12.96 25.61 -5.43
N ASP A 104 -13.28 25.33 -6.68
CA ASP A 104 -12.77 24.21 -7.46
C ASP A 104 -11.24 24.24 -7.63
N THR A 105 -10.68 25.43 -7.85
CA THR A 105 -9.23 25.64 -7.98
C THR A 105 -8.52 25.34 -6.66
N TRP A 106 -9.12 25.65 -5.52
CA TRP A 106 -8.56 25.31 -4.21
C TRP A 106 -8.59 23.81 -3.94
N ILE A 107 -9.69 23.13 -4.25
CA ILE A 107 -9.78 21.67 -4.13
C ILE A 107 -8.69 21.01 -4.97
N LEU A 108 -8.57 21.38 -6.25
CA LEU A 108 -7.60 20.75 -7.14
C LEU A 108 -6.15 21.12 -6.79
N SER A 109 -5.88 22.36 -6.34
CA SER A 109 -4.58 22.74 -5.79
C SER A 109 -4.23 21.92 -4.55
N GLY A 110 -5.19 21.72 -3.65
CA GLY A 110 -5.06 20.89 -2.47
C GLY A 110 -4.76 19.44 -2.79
N ARG A 111 -5.54 18.83 -3.69
CA ARG A 111 -5.34 17.45 -4.17
C ARG A 111 -4.00 17.28 -4.88
N ALA A 112 -3.61 18.21 -5.75
CA ALA A 112 -2.32 18.16 -6.46
C ALA A 112 -1.14 18.33 -5.48
N ALA A 113 -1.22 19.26 -4.53
CA ALA A 113 -0.21 19.44 -3.49
C ALA A 113 -0.08 18.19 -2.60
N ARG A 114 -1.21 17.59 -2.18
CA ARG A 114 -1.24 16.34 -1.43
C ARG A 114 -0.58 15.21 -2.21
N GLY A 115 -0.92 15.07 -3.50
CA GLY A 115 -0.34 14.08 -4.39
C GLY A 115 1.18 14.22 -4.54
N GLU A 116 1.72 15.44 -4.40
CA GLU A 116 3.17 15.71 -4.39
C GLU A 116 3.82 15.62 -3.00
N GLY A 117 3.09 15.16 -1.98
CA GLY A 117 3.57 15.07 -0.60
C GLY A 117 3.71 16.43 0.12
N ARG A 118 3.20 17.53 -0.47
CA ARG A 118 3.21 18.87 0.11
C ARG A 118 2.01 19.06 1.04
N PHE A 119 1.97 18.31 2.14
CA PHE A 119 0.77 18.24 3.00
C PHE A 119 0.40 19.57 3.66
N ALA A 120 1.37 20.38 4.08
CA ALA A 120 1.09 21.69 4.68
C ALA A 120 0.38 22.64 3.70
N GLU A 121 0.84 22.68 2.44
CA GLU A 121 0.22 23.47 1.38
C GLU A 121 -1.15 22.89 0.99
N ALA A 122 -1.27 21.56 0.94
CA ALA A 122 -2.56 20.91 0.70
C ALA A 122 -3.59 21.32 1.75
N ILE A 123 -3.21 21.30 3.04
CA ILE A 123 -4.07 21.74 4.15
C ILE A 123 -4.47 23.20 3.97
N GLU A 124 -3.55 24.09 3.60
CA GLU A 124 -3.88 25.51 3.40
C GLU A 124 -4.95 25.71 2.32
N TRP A 125 -4.81 25.06 1.17
CA TRP A 125 -5.78 25.15 0.08
C TRP A 125 -7.13 24.54 0.45
N LEU A 126 -7.12 23.34 1.05
CA LEU A 126 -8.35 22.63 1.41
C LEU A 126 -9.09 23.32 2.55
N ASP A 127 -8.38 23.97 3.48
CA ASP A 127 -8.97 24.77 4.55
C ASP A 127 -9.64 26.05 4.01
N ARG A 128 -9.14 26.64 2.91
CA ARG A 128 -9.86 27.69 2.18
C ARG A 128 -11.15 27.16 1.53
N ALA A 129 -11.10 25.98 0.91
CA ALA A 129 -12.29 25.33 0.35
C ALA A 129 -13.34 25.05 1.41
N VAL A 130 -12.97 24.42 2.53
CA VAL A 130 -13.89 24.14 3.64
C VAL A 130 -14.45 25.43 4.27
N ARG A 131 -13.67 26.53 4.35
CA ARG A 131 -14.22 27.83 4.80
C ARG A 131 -15.30 28.37 3.87
N ALA A 132 -15.16 28.17 2.56
CA ALA A 132 -16.12 28.66 1.58
C ALA A 132 -17.39 27.78 1.49
N LYS A 133 -17.24 26.46 1.67
CA LYS A 133 -18.35 25.52 1.75
C LYS A 133 -18.16 24.57 2.95
N PRO A 134 -18.60 24.98 4.17
CA PRO A 134 -18.35 24.21 5.39
C PRO A 134 -18.97 22.81 5.40
N ASP A 135 -20.09 22.63 4.72
CA ASP A 135 -20.87 21.38 4.69
C ASP A 135 -20.57 20.53 3.45
N ASP A 136 -19.60 20.92 2.61
CA ASP A 136 -19.18 20.08 1.49
C ASP A 136 -18.37 18.89 2.01
N TRP A 137 -18.91 17.69 1.82
CA TRP A 137 -18.30 16.47 2.30
C TRP A 137 -16.99 16.14 1.58
N GLU A 138 -16.85 16.48 0.29
CA GLU A 138 -15.61 16.20 -0.46
C GLU A 138 -14.44 17.05 0.07
N ALA A 139 -14.69 18.34 0.35
CA ALA A 139 -13.66 19.22 0.91
C ALA A 139 -13.23 18.78 2.30
N ASN A 140 -14.19 18.39 3.15
CA ASN A 140 -13.89 17.87 4.49
C ASN A 140 -13.17 16.52 4.41
N GLU A 141 -13.51 15.65 3.44
CA GLU A 141 -12.78 14.41 3.17
C GLU A 141 -11.32 14.71 2.82
N ASP A 142 -11.10 15.53 1.78
CA ASP A 142 -9.77 15.81 1.27
C ASP A 142 -8.89 16.46 2.34
N LEU A 143 -9.46 17.40 3.12
CA LEU A 143 -8.77 18.03 4.23
C LEU A 143 -8.44 17.01 5.33
N GLY A 144 -9.37 16.11 5.66
CA GLY A 144 -9.13 15.01 6.61
C GLY A 144 -7.98 14.11 6.17
N VAL A 145 -7.92 13.74 4.89
CA VAL A 145 -6.81 12.97 4.32
C VAL A 145 -5.48 13.74 4.40
N ALA A 146 -5.48 15.03 4.03
CA ALA A 146 -4.27 15.85 4.11
C ALA A 146 -3.75 15.99 5.55
N LEU A 147 -4.65 16.18 6.53
CA LEU A 147 -4.33 16.22 7.96
C LEU A 147 -3.79 14.89 8.48
N TYR A 148 -4.41 13.77 8.09
CA TYR A 148 -3.95 12.43 8.44
C TYR A 148 -2.51 12.18 7.99
N LEU A 149 -2.22 12.54 6.73
CA LEU A 149 -0.89 12.39 6.14
C LEU A 149 0.15 13.31 6.79
N ALA A 150 -0.28 14.50 7.23
CA ALA A 150 0.53 15.41 8.03
C ALA A 150 0.73 14.94 9.49
N GLY A 151 0.08 13.85 9.92
CA GLY A 151 0.15 13.35 11.30
C GLY A 151 -0.73 14.11 12.29
N ARG A 152 -1.65 14.96 11.80
CA ARG A 152 -2.61 15.73 12.61
C ARG A 152 -3.89 14.92 12.80
N TYR A 153 -3.79 13.81 13.53
CA TYR A 153 -4.80 12.74 13.57
C TYR A 153 -6.12 13.16 14.18
N ARG A 154 -6.11 13.91 15.28
CA ARG A 154 -7.35 14.39 15.91
C ARG A 154 -8.13 15.33 14.99
N GLU A 155 -7.44 16.24 14.33
CA GLU A 155 -8.06 17.16 13.37
C GLU A 155 -8.57 16.41 12.13
N ALA A 156 -7.85 15.38 11.66
CA ALA A 156 -8.32 14.51 10.58
C ALA A 156 -9.64 13.81 10.95
N ALA A 157 -9.73 13.28 12.18
CA ALA A 157 -10.92 12.62 12.69
C ALA A 157 -12.13 13.58 12.75
N GLU A 158 -11.93 14.83 13.16
CA GLU A 158 -12.98 15.86 13.15
C GLU A 158 -13.48 16.17 11.75
N ARG A 159 -12.58 16.28 10.76
CA ARG A 159 -12.98 16.55 9.37
C ARG A 159 -13.69 15.39 8.72
N TRP A 160 -13.24 14.16 8.93
CA TRP A 160 -13.94 12.99 8.42
C TRP A 160 -15.31 12.78 9.07
N GLU A 161 -15.47 13.09 10.36
CA GLU A 161 -16.80 13.07 10.99
C GLU A 161 -17.73 14.10 10.35
N ARG A 162 -17.26 15.33 10.12
CA ARG A 162 -18.05 16.34 9.39
C ARG A 162 -18.42 15.88 7.98
N ALA A 163 -17.48 15.28 7.25
CA ALA A 163 -17.76 14.72 5.93
C ALA A 163 -18.82 13.63 5.98
N HIS A 164 -18.77 12.73 6.98
CA HIS A 164 -19.75 11.66 7.14
C HIS A 164 -21.16 12.17 7.52
N LEU A 165 -21.24 13.23 8.33
CA LEU A 165 -22.52 13.80 8.78
C LEU A 165 -23.18 14.74 7.77
N ALA A 166 -22.51 15.09 6.67
CA ALA A 166 -23.03 15.99 5.66
C ALA A 166 -24.21 15.36 4.86
N PRO A 167 -25.20 16.16 4.41
CA PRO A 167 -26.26 15.69 3.53
C PRO A 167 -25.70 15.09 2.23
N GLU A 168 -26.29 14.00 1.76
CA GLU A 168 -25.89 13.31 0.51
C GLU A 168 -24.38 12.91 0.47
N SER A 169 -23.79 12.66 1.64
CA SER A 169 -22.38 12.29 1.74
C SER A 169 -22.07 10.96 1.09
N GLY A 170 -21.09 10.97 0.17
CA GLY A 170 -20.41 9.80 -0.37
C GLY A 170 -19.13 9.45 0.39
N SER A 171 -18.91 10.02 1.59
CA SER A 171 -17.71 9.76 2.38
C SER A 171 -17.61 8.27 2.74
N PRO A 172 -16.43 7.63 2.57
CA PRO A 172 -16.19 6.29 3.10
C PRO A 172 -16.49 6.23 4.59
N ASP A 173 -17.08 5.12 5.06
CA ASP A 173 -17.21 4.86 6.48
C ASP A 173 -15.82 4.71 7.11
N ARG A 174 -15.51 5.56 8.08
CA ARG A 174 -14.27 5.53 8.86
C ARG A 174 -14.56 5.55 10.36
N SER A 175 -15.75 5.14 10.79
CA SER A 175 -16.23 5.33 12.16
C SER A 175 -15.30 4.75 13.22
N GLY A 176 -14.83 3.51 13.04
CA GLY A 176 -13.88 2.86 13.95
C GLY A 176 -12.49 3.51 13.91
N LEU A 177 -12.00 3.93 12.74
CA LEU A 177 -10.75 4.67 12.63
C LEU A 177 -10.86 6.02 13.35
N ILE A 178 -11.94 6.79 13.13
CA ILE A 178 -12.22 8.07 13.80
C ILE A 178 -12.23 7.88 15.32
N ALA A 179 -12.91 6.85 15.82
CA ALA A 179 -12.94 6.53 17.24
C ALA A 179 -11.54 6.20 17.79
N ALA A 180 -10.74 5.40 17.06
CA ALA A 180 -9.38 5.09 17.45
C ALA A 180 -8.47 6.33 17.46
N LEU A 181 -8.52 7.17 16.42
CA LEU A 181 -7.71 8.39 16.30
C LEU A 181 -8.02 9.41 17.42
N ARG A 182 -9.27 9.50 17.86
CA ARG A 182 -9.67 10.37 18.99
C ARG A 182 -9.02 9.98 20.32
N ARG A 183 -8.70 8.69 20.49
CA ARG A 183 -8.11 8.14 21.71
C ARG A 183 -6.59 8.26 21.74
N LEU A 184 -5.96 8.67 20.64
CA LEU A 184 -4.51 8.83 20.57
C LEU A 184 -4.04 9.92 21.55
N ARG A 185 -2.94 9.64 22.25
CA ARG A 185 -2.14 10.67 22.93
C ARG A 185 -1.27 11.36 21.89
N GLU A 186 -1.12 12.68 22.02
CA GLU A 186 -0.24 13.45 21.16
C GLU A 186 1.12 13.67 21.84
N PRO A 187 2.25 13.46 21.13
CA PRO A 187 2.35 13.05 19.72
C PRO A 187 2.09 11.55 19.53
N ALA A 188 1.22 11.19 18.58
CA ALA A 188 1.03 9.80 18.18
C ALA A 188 2.29 9.24 17.49
N TYR A 189 2.49 7.91 17.54
CA TYR A 189 3.71 7.25 17.04
C TYR A 189 5.01 7.74 17.71
N ALA A 190 4.97 8.18 18.97
CA ALA A 190 6.17 8.63 19.67
C ALA A 190 7.22 7.51 19.75
N LEU A 191 8.48 7.82 19.42
CA LEU A 191 9.56 6.83 19.44
C LEU A 191 10.40 6.96 20.71
N SER A 192 10.63 5.82 21.39
CA SER A 192 11.64 5.65 22.44
C SER A 192 12.76 4.73 21.94
N GLY A 193 14.01 5.09 22.19
CA GLY A 193 15.16 4.48 21.52
C GLY A 193 15.48 5.23 20.23
N ARG A 194 16.77 5.55 20.03
CA ARG A 194 17.26 6.32 18.86
C ARG A 194 18.33 5.57 18.07
N GLY A 195 18.58 4.32 18.45
CA GLY A 195 19.56 3.47 17.79
C GLY A 195 19.06 3.01 16.43
N ARG A 196 20.00 2.68 15.54
CA ARG A 196 19.69 1.93 14.34
C ARG A 196 19.40 0.48 14.74
N GLU A 197 18.26 -0.02 14.33
CA GLU A 197 17.84 -1.40 14.54
C GLU A 197 18.11 -2.25 13.30
N ARG A 198 18.51 -3.51 13.51
CA ARG A 198 18.58 -4.52 12.46
C ARG A 198 17.77 -5.74 12.90
N LEU A 199 16.64 -5.96 12.24
CA LEU A 199 15.73 -7.06 12.51
C LEU A 199 15.91 -8.14 11.45
N ALA A 200 16.27 -9.36 11.85
CA ALA A 200 16.35 -10.48 10.93
C ALA A 200 14.95 -10.89 10.45
N PHE A 201 14.82 -11.13 9.14
CA PHE A 201 13.60 -11.77 8.63
C PHE A 201 13.57 -13.24 9.07
N VAL A 202 12.42 -13.66 9.58
CA VAL A 202 12.18 -15.04 10.02
C VAL A 202 11.56 -15.82 8.87
N PRO A 203 12.11 -16.99 8.51
CA PRO A 203 11.47 -17.89 7.56
C PRO A 203 10.08 -18.32 8.05
N VAL A 204 9.06 -18.20 7.20
CA VAL A 204 7.68 -18.64 7.46
C VAL A 204 7.20 -19.60 6.39
N ALA A 205 6.26 -20.49 6.71
CA ALA A 205 5.69 -21.45 5.75
C ALA A 205 5.11 -20.77 4.51
N ALA A 206 4.54 -19.57 4.68
CA ALA A 206 4.19 -18.67 3.59
C ALA A 206 5.47 -18.21 2.85
N ARG A 207 5.96 -19.05 1.94
CA ARG A 207 7.24 -18.89 1.24
C ARG A 207 7.43 -17.45 0.76
N GLY A 208 8.43 -16.79 1.34
CA GLY A 208 8.88 -15.47 0.91
C GLY A 208 8.17 -14.27 1.53
N ALA A 209 7.29 -14.46 2.51
CA ALA A 209 6.84 -13.34 3.34
C ALA A 209 8.01 -12.81 4.19
N LEU A 210 8.23 -11.50 4.13
CA LEU A 210 9.24 -10.80 4.93
C LEU A 210 8.66 -10.57 6.32
N ALA A 211 8.99 -11.40 7.31
CA ALA A 211 8.41 -11.28 8.65
C ALA A 211 9.47 -11.03 9.72
N VAL A 212 9.17 -10.15 10.68
CA VAL A 212 10.07 -9.79 11.79
C VAL A 212 9.42 -10.09 13.13
N ARG A 213 10.25 -10.36 14.15
CA ARG A 213 9.79 -10.50 15.53
C ARG A 213 9.59 -9.12 16.17
N VAL A 214 8.44 -8.93 16.79
CA VAL A 214 8.09 -7.71 17.53
C VAL A 214 7.62 -8.05 18.94
N ARG A 215 7.67 -7.08 19.86
CA ARG A 215 6.91 -7.17 21.12
C ARG A 215 5.78 -6.15 21.10
N ILE A 216 4.60 -6.51 21.56
CA ILE A 216 3.44 -5.62 21.63
C ILE A 216 3.00 -5.54 23.08
N GLN A 217 2.84 -4.34 23.64
CA GLN A 217 2.44 -4.16 25.04
C GLN A 217 3.36 -4.93 26.02
N GLY A 218 4.66 -5.02 25.70
CA GLY A 218 5.61 -5.83 26.48
C GLY A 218 5.46 -7.35 26.36
N ARG A 219 4.54 -7.88 25.55
CA ARG A 219 4.32 -9.32 25.30
C ARG A 219 4.93 -9.77 23.97
N GLY A 220 5.16 -11.07 23.79
CA GLY A 220 5.74 -11.65 22.57
C GLY A 220 7.07 -12.39 22.81
N PRO A 221 7.83 -12.72 21.74
CA PRO A 221 7.75 -12.13 20.42
C PRO A 221 6.56 -12.61 19.58
N PHE A 222 5.91 -11.69 18.88
CA PHE A 222 4.95 -11.97 17.81
C PHE A 222 5.61 -11.82 16.45
N LEU A 223 5.15 -12.58 15.47
CA LEU A 223 5.68 -12.49 14.11
C LEU A 223 4.77 -11.61 13.26
N MET A 224 5.32 -10.54 12.68
CA MET A 224 4.58 -9.61 11.82
C MET A 224 5.24 -9.49 10.45
N ARG A 225 4.43 -9.52 9.39
CA ARG A 225 4.88 -9.29 8.01
C ARG A 225 5.24 -7.83 7.81
N VAL A 226 6.24 -7.53 6.98
CA VAL A 226 6.60 -6.19 6.54
C VAL A 226 6.03 -5.97 5.16
N ASP A 227 5.09 -5.03 5.04
CA ASP A 227 4.30 -4.84 3.82
C ASP A 227 4.14 -3.36 3.52
N MET A 228 4.96 -2.85 2.59
CA MET A 228 4.90 -1.45 2.17
C MET A 228 3.65 -1.14 1.35
N GLY A 229 2.95 -2.15 0.82
CA GLY A 229 1.69 -1.98 0.11
C GLY A 229 0.49 -1.78 1.04
N SER A 230 0.66 -2.02 2.35
CA SER A 230 -0.38 -1.81 3.35
C SER A 230 -0.23 -0.43 4.00
N ALA A 231 -1.30 0.37 4.02
CA ALA A 231 -1.30 1.67 4.70
C ALA A 231 -1.08 1.49 6.21
N GLU A 232 -2.00 0.74 6.82
CA GLU A 232 -2.12 0.59 8.25
C GLU A 232 -1.31 -0.60 8.75
N THR A 233 -0.85 -0.51 9.99
CA THR A 233 -0.40 -1.71 10.70
C THR A 233 -1.64 -2.51 11.09
N VAL A 234 -1.67 -3.79 10.71
CA VAL A 234 -2.83 -4.67 10.89
C VAL A 234 -2.52 -5.74 11.94
N LEU A 235 -3.43 -5.97 12.88
CA LEU A 235 -3.40 -7.09 13.81
C LEU A 235 -4.47 -8.12 13.47
N GLY A 236 -4.15 -9.38 13.72
CA GLY A 236 -5.14 -10.45 13.77
C GLY A 236 -6.12 -10.24 14.90
N ARG A 237 -7.41 -10.44 14.62
CA ARG A 237 -8.49 -10.31 15.61
C ARG A 237 -8.24 -11.19 16.83
N SER A 238 -7.68 -12.40 16.65
CA SER A 238 -7.26 -13.26 17.76
C SER A 238 -6.24 -12.58 18.68
N LEU A 239 -5.20 -11.96 18.11
CA LEU A 239 -4.15 -11.28 18.84
C LEU A 239 -4.67 -10.01 19.53
N ALA A 240 -5.51 -9.23 18.84
CA ALA A 240 -6.12 -8.04 19.43
C ALA A 240 -6.95 -8.38 20.69
N ARG A 241 -7.73 -9.47 20.64
CA ARG A 241 -8.46 -10.01 21.80
C ARG A 241 -7.53 -10.56 22.88
N GLU A 242 -6.49 -11.29 22.50
CA GLU A 242 -5.47 -11.83 23.40
C GLU A 242 -4.77 -10.71 24.21
N LEU A 243 -4.57 -9.56 23.58
CA LEU A 243 -3.99 -8.36 24.17
C LEU A 243 -5.00 -7.51 24.97
N GLY A 244 -6.30 -7.84 24.92
CA GLY A 244 -7.35 -7.09 25.61
C GLY A 244 -7.60 -5.69 25.05
N LEU A 245 -7.37 -5.48 23.74
CA LEU A 245 -7.54 -4.17 23.11
C LEU A 245 -9.02 -3.78 23.03
N ALA A 246 -9.31 -2.50 23.22
CA ALA A 246 -10.60 -1.92 22.87
C ALA A 246 -10.68 -1.82 21.34
N ILE A 247 -11.53 -2.65 20.73
CA ILE A 247 -11.73 -2.70 19.28
C ILE A 247 -12.94 -1.82 18.94
N GLU A 248 -12.69 -0.77 18.19
CA GLU A 248 -13.68 0.15 17.64
C GLU A 248 -14.16 -0.39 16.28
N THR A 249 -15.46 -0.63 16.16
CA THR A 249 -16.06 -1.24 14.97
C THR A 249 -16.45 -0.21 13.92
N GLY A 250 -16.41 -0.60 12.65
CA GLY A 250 -16.84 0.22 11.53
C GLY A 250 -15.66 0.86 10.81
N GLY A 251 -15.74 0.92 9.49
CA GLY A 251 -14.58 1.20 8.65
C GLY A 251 -14.57 0.38 7.38
N GLU A 252 -14.84 1.03 6.26
CA GLU A 252 -14.44 0.49 4.97
C GLU A 252 -12.92 0.67 4.83
N SER A 253 -12.19 -0.44 4.68
CA SER A 253 -10.82 -0.37 4.22
C SER A 253 -10.78 -0.44 2.72
N GLY A 254 -10.05 0.52 2.14
CA GLY A 254 -9.57 0.45 0.77
C GLY A 254 -8.48 -0.61 0.59
N ALA A 255 -8.64 -1.83 1.11
CA ALA A 255 -7.69 -2.92 0.87
C ALA A 255 -7.72 -3.28 -0.63
N PHE A 256 -6.80 -2.71 -1.40
CA PHE A 256 -6.77 -2.83 -2.85
C PHE A 256 -6.10 -4.12 -3.29
N VAL A 257 -6.70 -5.28 -3.03
CA VAL A 257 -6.31 -6.51 -3.77
C VAL A 257 -7.54 -7.16 -4.36
N GLY A 258 -7.64 -7.14 -5.70
CA GLY A 258 -8.80 -7.68 -6.42
C GLY A 258 -10.09 -6.88 -6.32
N ASP A 259 -10.01 -5.60 -5.92
CA ASP A 259 -11.14 -4.66 -5.83
C ASP A 259 -12.22 -4.99 -4.78
N GLN A 260 -11.93 -5.90 -3.86
CA GLN A 260 -12.85 -6.31 -2.81
C GLN A 260 -12.71 -5.41 -1.58
N PRO A 261 -13.79 -4.76 -1.09
CA PRO A 261 -13.73 -4.01 0.15
C PRO A 261 -13.49 -4.97 1.32
N VAL A 262 -12.58 -4.59 2.21
CA VAL A 262 -12.37 -5.30 3.48
C VAL A 262 -12.90 -4.40 4.58
N VAL A 263 -13.84 -4.89 5.38
CA VAL A 263 -14.25 -4.18 6.59
C VAL A 263 -13.12 -4.34 7.60
N LEU A 264 -12.56 -3.22 8.05
CA LEU A 264 -11.55 -3.21 9.10
C LEU A 264 -12.12 -2.57 10.35
N ASP A 265 -11.92 -3.25 11.48
CA ASP A 265 -12.06 -2.61 12.79
C ASP A 265 -10.74 -1.93 13.15
N TYR A 266 -10.74 -1.12 14.21
CA TYR A 266 -9.55 -0.38 14.62
C TYR A 266 -9.32 -0.47 16.12
N ALA A 267 -8.06 -0.35 16.53
CA ALA A 267 -7.67 -0.27 17.94
C ALA A 267 -6.44 0.63 18.08
N VAL A 268 -6.07 0.95 19.31
CA VAL A 268 -4.81 1.65 19.63
C VAL A 268 -3.94 0.74 20.47
N LEU A 269 -2.68 0.59 20.08
CA LEU A 269 -1.64 -0.03 20.89
C LEU A 269 -0.95 1.03 21.74
N ASP A 270 -0.74 0.75 23.04
CA ASP A 270 0.09 1.65 23.86
C ASP A 270 1.55 1.57 23.43
N SER A 271 2.04 0.37 23.09
CA SER A 271 3.41 0.20 22.60
C SER A 271 3.63 -0.99 21.66
N LEU A 272 4.52 -0.79 20.68
CA LEU A 272 5.06 -1.82 19.79
C LEU A 272 6.59 -1.66 19.70
N ALA A 273 7.34 -2.70 20.06
CA ALA A 273 8.80 -2.72 20.02
C ALA A 273 9.32 -3.41 18.75
N LEU A 274 10.17 -2.69 18.02
CA LEU A 274 10.95 -3.10 16.86
C LEU A 274 12.42 -3.12 17.29
N GLY A 275 12.90 -4.27 17.78
CA GLY A 275 14.22 -4.35 18.40
C GLY A 275 14.25 -3.60 19.74
N ALA A 276 15.22 -2.69 19.93
CA ALA A 276 15.28 -1.83 21.11
C ALA A 276 14.44 -0.55 20.99
N THR A 277 13.95 -0.24 19.78
CA THR A 277 13.09 0.93 19.54
C THR A 277 11.63 0.61 19.82
N ILE A 278 10.96 1.47 20.60
CA ILE A 278 9.56 1.32 20.98
C ILE A 278 8.75 2.46 20.35
N VAL A 279 7.68 2.10 19.65
CA VAL A 279 6.68 3.03 19.12
C VAL A 279 5.51 3.06 20.08
N HIS A 280 5.10 4.24 20.52
CA HIS A 280 3.98 4.45 21.44
C HIS A 280 2.76 5.02 20.71
N ASP A 281 1.57 4.76 21.26
CA ASP A 281 0.31 5.33 20.80
C ASP A 281 0.08 5.12 19.29
N LEU A 282 0.05 3.84 18.91
CA LEU A 282 0.00 3.38 17.52
C LEU A 282 -1.44 2.94 17.19
N PRO A 283 -2.17 3.64 16.31
CA PRO A 283 -3.42 3.10 15.77
C PRO A 283 -3.10 1.90 14.88
N VAL A 284 -3.93 0.87 14.98
CA VAL A 284 -3.83 -0.36 14.19
C VAL A 284 -5.20 -0.72 13.65
N ALA A 285 -5.22 -1.24 12.43
CA ALA A 285 -6.39 -1.94 11.94
C ALA A 285 -6.44 -3.36 12.54
N VAL A 286 -7.64 -3.91 12.66
CA VAL A 286 -7.92 -5.24 13.15
C VAL A 286 -8.72 -5.97 12.07
N SER A 287 -8.16 -7.10 11.62
CA SER A 287 -8.73 -7.94 10.57
C SER A 287 -8.85 -9.38 11.05
N ASP A 288 -9.69 -10.15 10.39
CA ASP A 288 -9.77 -11.60 10.62
C ASP A 288 -8.44 -12.28 10.30
N ASP A 289 -8.08 -13.27 11.12
CA ASP A 289 -6.76 -13.91 11.10
C ASP A 289 -6.48 -14.68 9.79
N ALA A 290 -7.52 -15.14 9.10
CA ALA A 290 -7.41 -15.95 7.87
C ALA A 290 -6.67 -15.26 6.71
N GLY A 291 -6.63 -13.92 6.69
CA GLY A 291 -5.95 -13.11 5.67
C GLY A 291 -4.48 -12.80 5.96
N LEU A 292 -4.00 -13.04 7.19
CA LEU A 292 -2.67 -12.61 7.64
C LEU A 292 -1.56 -13.62 7.30
N GLY A 293 -1.90 -14.92 7.28
CA GLY A 293 -0.96 -16.01 7.01
C GLY A 293 -0.81 -16.41 5.54
N ARG A 294 -1.62 -15.86 4.62
CA ARG A 294 -1.60 -16.27 3.21
C ARG A 294 -0.65 -15.39 2.37
N PRO A 295 0.35 -15.96 1.67
CA PRO A 295 1.23 -15.19 0.80
C PRO A 295 0.47 -14.65 -0.43
N VAL A 296 0.82 -13.44 -0.86
CA VAL A 296 0.32 -12.81 -2.10
C VAL A 296 0.99 -13.45 -3.32
N THR A 297 0.49 -14.61 -3.75
CA THR A 297 0.95 -15.41 -4.90
C THR A 297 2.17 -16.31 -4.68
N ASP A 298 1.91 -17.62 -4.51
CA ASP A 298 2.92 -18.63 -4.82
C ASP A 298 2.77 -18.92 -6.32
N LEU A 299 3.76 -18.54 -7.13
CA LEU A 299 3.80 -18.94 -8.54
C LEU A 299 3.98 -20.46 -8.54
N ASP A 300 2.92 -21.16 -8.94
CA ASP A 300 2.89 -22.62 -8.98
C ASP A 300 3.91 -23.15 -10.01
N ARG A 301 5.16 -23.33 -9.59
CA ARG A 301 6.20 -24.02 -10.35
C ARG A 301 5.91 -25.52 -10.32
N GLY A 302 4.93 -25.93 -11.13
CA GLY A 302 4.88 -27.25 -11.76
C GLY A 302 4.99 -28.47 -10.85
N GLY A 303 4.42 -28.44 -9.64
CA GLY A 303 4.39 -29.60 -8.76
C GLY A 303 3.10 -29.63 -7.98
N GLY A 304 2.10 -30.37 -8.46
CA GLY A 304 0.75 -30.50 -7.91
C GLY A 304 0.67 -31.09 -6.50
N ARG A 305 1.31 -30.48 -5.51
CA ARG A 305 1.01 -30.71 -4.10
C ARG A 305 -0.08 -29.74 -3.69
N ARG A 306 -1.28 -30.30 -3.47
CA ARG A 306 -2.31 -29.63 -2.67
C ARG A 306 -1.67 -29.17 -1.36
N VAL A 307 -1.99 -27.95 -0.94
CA VAL A 307 -1.73 -27.44 0.41
C VAL A 307 -2.49 -28.37 1.38
N THR A 308 -1.84 -29.44 1.81
CA THR A 308 -2.35 -30.37 2.82
C THR A 308 -1.92 -29.88 4.20
N ASP A 309 -2.63 -30.34 5.22
CA ASP A 309 -2.56 -30.03 6.67
C ASP A 309 -1.18 -30.10 7.38
N LEU A 310 -0.06 -30.08 6.64
CA LEU A 310 1.32 -30.10 7.14
C LEU A 310 1.92 -28.71 7.43
N ASP A 311 1.19 -27.60 7.20
CA ASP A 311 1.65 -26.24 7.55
C ASP A 311 1.33 -25.81 9.00
N ARG A 312 0.81 -26.72 9.85
CA ARG A 312 0.56 -26.47 11.28
C ARG A 312 1.85 -26.30 12.13
N GLY A 313 3.00 -26.10 11.50
CA GLY A 313 4.33 -26.16 12.11
C GLY A 313 5.29 -25.02 11.77
N THR A 314 4.81 -23.81 11.46
CA THR A 314 5.66 -22.59 11.49
C THR A 314 4.89 -21.45 12.15
N GLY A 315 5.55 -20.68 13.03
CA GLY A 315 4.90 -19.67 13.88
C GLY A 315 3.99 -18.73 13.09
N ASP A 316 2.70 -18.77 13.40
CA ASP A 316 1.62 -18.06 12.73
C ASP A 316 1.91 -16.56 12.64
N VAL A 317 1.89 -15.97 11.44
CA VAL A 317 2.05 -14.51 11.27
C VAL A 317 0.80 -13.85 11.86
N ARG A 318 0.97 -13.07 12.92
CA ARG A 318 -0.16 -12.51 13.70
C ARG A 318 -0.56 -11.09 13.29
N GLY A 319 0.07 -10.55 12.24
CA GLY A 319 -0.20 -9.19 11.75
C GLY A 319 0.77 -8.71 10.67
N THR A 320 0.57 -7.46 10.25
CA THR A 320 1.32 -6.78 9.19
C THR A 320 1.77 -5.40 9.69
N ILE A 321 3.05 -5.08 9.53
CA ILE A 321 3.63 -3.75 9.68
C ILE A 321 3.40 -2.99 8.38
N GLY A 322 2.57 -1.96 8.45
CA GLY A 322 2.22 -1.10 7.32
C GLY A 322 3.10 0.15 7.22
N PHE A 323 2.88 0.89 6.14
CA PHE A 323 3.65 2.07 5.77
C PHE A 323 3.58 3.20 6.81
N GLU A 324 2.43 3.43 7.44
CA GLU A 324 2.25 4.49 8.45
C GLU A 324 3.18 4.35 9.66
N LEU A 325 3.56 3.11 10.00
CA LEU A 325 4.58 2.82 11.01
C LEU A 325 5.99 2.93 10.41
N LEU A 326 6.23 2.39 9.20
CA LEU A 326 7.55 2.42 8.56
C LEU A 326 8.03 3.85 8.25
N ARG A 327 7.11 4.78 7.91
CA ARG A 327 7.45 6.18 7.60
C ARG A 327 8.01 6.97 8.78
N ARG A 328 8.01 6.38 9.98
CA ARG A 328 8.68 6.94 11.18
C ARG A 328 10.19 6.68 11.18
N PHE A 329 10.68 5.92 10.21
CA PHE A 329 12.07 5.52 10.09
C PHE A 329 12.60 5.88 8.69
N ARG A 330 13.90 6.15 8.59
CA ARG A 330 14.65 5.76 7.39
C ARG A 330 14.81 4.25 7.46
N PHE A 331 14.42 3.55 6.41
CA PHE A 331 14.42 2.09 6.46
C PHE A 331 15.02 1.45 5.23
N CYS A 332 15.58 0.25 5.40
CA CYS A 332 16.11 -0.56 4.32
C CYS A 332 15.62 -1.99 4.43
N VAL A 333 14.99 -2.49 3.36
CA VAL A 333 14.73 -3.92 3.17
C VAL A 333 15.95 -4.50 2.48
N ASP A 334 16.79 -5.17 3.26
CA ASP A 334 18.02 -5.82 2.83
C ASP A 334 17.67 -7.26 2.41
N PHE A 335 17.26 -7.43 1.16
CA PHE A 335 16.90 -8.75 0.63
C PHE A 335 18.08 -9.73 0.65
N PRO A 336 19.31 -9.36 0.20
CA PRO A 336 20.45 -10.27 0.21
C PRO A 336 20.82 -10.80 1.59
N ASP A 337 20.81 -9.94 2.61
CA ASP A 337 21.17 -10.33 3.98
C ASP A 337 19.94 -10.61 4.87
N SER A 338 18.76 -10.75 4.25
CA SER A 338 17.48 -11.09 4.88
C SER A 338 17.20 -10.31 6.18
N ALA A 339 17.24 -8.98 6.09
CA ALA A 339 16.98 -8.12 7.25
C ALA A 339 16.19 -6.84 6.91
N LEU A 340 15.45 -6.36 7.90
CA LEU A 340 14.91 -5.00 7.94
C LEU A 340 15.81 -4.13 8.81
N ILE A 341 16.23 -3.00 8.27
CA ILE A 341 17.02 -2.00 8.98
C ILE A 341 16.15 -0.78 9.20
N LEU A 342 16.12 -0.27 10.43
CA LEU A 342 15.31 0.88 10.82
C LEU A 342 16.20 1.91 11.52
N GLU A 343 16.12 3.15 11.09
CA GLU A 343 16.77 4.28 11.74
C GLU A 343 15.70 5.34 12.07
N PRO A 344 15.39 5.59 13.36
CA PRO A 344 14.37 6.54 13.77
C PRO A 344 14.56 7.92 13.14
N LEU A 345 13.48 8.49 12.60
CA LEU A 345 13.47 9.89 12.18
C LEU A 345 13.28 10.81 13.42
N PRO A 346 13.83 12.03 13.40
CA PRO A 346 13.52 13.02 14.42
C PRO A 346 12.02 13.30 14.46
N ALA A 347 11.47 13.51 15.66
CA ALA A 347 10.03 13.78 15.86
C ALA A 347 9.52 15.01 15.09
N ALA A 348 10.42 15.98 14.83
CA ALA A 348 10.22 17.05 13.87
C ALA A 348 11.14 16.80 12.68
N ALA A 349 10.77 15.88 11.78
CA ALA A 349 11.34 15.95 10.44
C ALA A 349 10.93 17.33 9.89
N PRO A 350 11.88 18.22 9.54
CA PRO A 350 11.54 19.52 9.03
C PRO A 350 10.60 19.35 7.82
N PRO A 351 9.66 20.28 7.58
CA PRO A 351 8.95 20.30 6.32
C PRO A 351 10.00 20.19 5.21
N VAL A 352 9.77 19.27 4.27
CA VAL A 352 10.65 19.08 3.12
C VAL A 352 11.00 20.47 2.58
N PRO A 353 12.30 20.84 2.48
CA PRO A 353 12.70 22.15 2.00
C PRO A 353 11.96 22.45 0.69
N ARG A 354 11.44 23.67 0.57
CA ARG A 354 10.91 24.16 -0.71
C ARG A 354 12.01 23.94 -1.75
N ASP A 355 11.75 23.13 -2.77
CA ASP A 355 12.50 23.31 -4.01
C ASP A 355 12.22 24.76 -4.44
N PRO A 356 13.26 25.59 -4.63
CA PRO A 356 13.04 26.88 -5.29
C PRO A 356 12.41 26.56 -6.64
N HIS A 357 11.24 27.16 -6.92
CA HIS A 357 10.46 27.00 -8.16
C HIS A 357 11.25 26.34 -9.31
N PRO A 358 10.97 25.08 -9.69
CA PRO A 358 11.71 24.42 -10.75
C PRO A 358 11.16 24.91 -12.11
N GLY A 359 11.64 26.08 -12.54
CA GLY A 359 11.56 26.56 -13.92
C GLY A 359 12.64 25.97 -14.83
N ALA A 360 13.53 25.11 -14.31
CA ALA A 360 14.46 24.36 -15.12
C ALA A 360 13.82 23.03 -15.52
N PRO A 361 13.72 22.70 -16.82
CA PRO A 361 13.38 21.34 -17.21
C PRO A 361 14.40 20.41 -16.55
N ARG A 362 13.93 19.48 -15.72
CA ARG A 362 14.67 18.24 -15.51
C ARG A 362 14.66 17.53 -16.86
N SER A 363 15.57 17.92 -17.74
CA SER A 363 16.05 17.02 -18.77
C SER A 363 16.50 15.75 -18.04
N ALA A 364 16.50 14.63 -18.74
CA ALA A 364 17.30 13.48 -18.36
C ALA A 364 18.78 13.93 -18.32
N ALA A 365 19.15 14.67 -17.28
CA ALA A 365 20.51 15.00 -16.96
C ALA A 365 21.11 13.66 -16.56
N THR A 366 21.83 13.08 -17.52
CA THR A 366 22.93 12.15 -17.31
C THR A 366 23.47 12.34 -15.90
N ALA A 367 23.23 11.36 -15.04
CA ALA A 367 23.75 11.32 -13.69
C ALA A 367 25.28 11.35 -13.76
N SER A 368 25.85 12.55 -13.69
CA SER A 368 27.28 12.78 -13.51
C SER A 368 27.49 13.69 -12.30
N ALA A 369 27.00 13.23 -11.16
CA ALA A 369 27.59 13.53 -9.87
C ALA A 369 27.77 12.16 -9.20
N SER A 370 28.94 11.89 -8.62
CA SER A 370 29.26 10.60 -8.03
C SER A 370 28.28 10.24 -6.90
N ASP A 371 27.23 9.47 -7.23
CA ASP A 371 26.15 9.06 -6.31
C ASP A 371 26.63 7.90 -5.43
N SER A 372 27.56 8.16 -4.51
CA SER A 372 27.88 7.20 -3.46
C SER A 372 26.64 7.01 -2.58
N ALA A 373 26.18 5.76 -2.40
CA ALA A 373 25.05 5.44 -1.54
C ALA A 373 25.19 6.10 -0.15
N PRO A 374 24.11 6.65 0.44
CA PRO A 374 24.11 7.24 1.77
C PRO A 374 24.80 6.37 2.83
N ALA A 375 25.51 7.00 3.76
CA ALA A 375 26.28 6.29 4.80
C ALA A 375 25.43 5.40 5.71
N TRP A 376 24.13 5.68 5.83
CA TRP A 376 23.22 4.88 6.63
C TRP A 376 22.85 3.55 5.96
N LEU A 377 23.00 3.44 4.63
CA LEU A 377 22.72 2.20 3.91
C LEU A 377 23.87 1.20 4.07
N PRO A 378 23.60 -0.11 4.15
CA PRO A 378 24.65 -1.12 4.19
C PRO A 378 25.48 -1.08 2.90
N ARG A 379 26.80 -1.12 3.02
CA ARG A 379 27.76 -1.08 1.89
C ARG A 379 28.47 -2.42 1.64
N GLY A 380 27.90 -3.52 2.11
CA GLY A 380 28.43 -4.88 1.96
C GLY A 380 27.83 -5.86 2.97
N ARG A 381 28.15 -7.15 2.83
CA ARG A 381 27.75 -8.20 3.78
C ARG A 381 28.36 -7.97 5.16
N ALA A 382 27.60 -8.27 6.22
CA ALA A 382 28.10 -8.21 7.59
C ALA A 382 29.36 -9.08 7.76
N GLY A 383 30.50 -8.45 8.08
CA GLY A 383 31.78 -9.13 8.36
C GLY A 383 32.79 -9.23 7.21
N ALA A 384 32.53 -8.64 6.03
CA ALA A 384 33.51 -8.60 4.93
C ALA A 384 34.32 -7.30 4.92
N ALA A 385 35.63 -7.39 4.66
CA ALA A 385 36.50 -6.24 4.42
C ALA A 385 36.05 -5.52 3.12
N ILE A 386 35.80 -4.22 3.22
CA ILE A 386 35.10 -3.42 2.22
C ILE A 386 36.10 -2.93 1.16
N GLN A 387 35.96 -3.38 -0.09
CA GLN A 387 36.59 -2.73 -1.24
C GLN A 387 35.62 -2.62 -2.44
N VAL A 388 35.47 -1.36 -2.88
CA VAL A 388 35.07 -0.84 -4.22
C VAL A 388 33.63 -1.06 -4.71
N GLY A 389 32.89 0.05 -4.76
CA GLY A 389 31.97 0.38 -5.85
C GLY A 389 30.73 -0.48 -6.09
N HIS A 390 29.84 -0.63 -5.10
CA HIS A 390 28.51 -1.18 -5.37
C HIS A 390 27.75 -0.22 -6.30
N ALA A 391 27.18 -0.75 -7.38
CA ALA A 391 26.25 0.01 -8.20
C ALA A 391 25.06 0.41 -7.31
N ALA A 392 24.88 1.71 -7.13
CA ALA A 392 23.80 2.30 -6.37
C ALA A 392 22.91 3.06 -7.33
N HIS A 393 21.63 2.69 -7.38
CA HIS A 393 20.65 3.30 -8.25
C HIS A 393 19.73 4.16 -7.41
N ARG A 394 19.78 5.47 -7.63
CA ARG A 394 18.89 6.42 -6.99
C ARG A 394 17.65 6.64 -7.85
N LEU A 395 16.49 6.65 -7.19
CA LEU A 395 15.18 6.89 -7.79
C LEU A 395 14.46 8.01 -7.02
N PRO A 396 13.75 8.90 -7.73
CA PRO A 396 12.82 9.79 -7.06
C PRO A 396 11.67 8.97 -6.44
N LEU A 397 11.23 9.38 -5.26
CA LEU A 397 10.13 8.75 -4.55
C LEU A 397 8.96 9.72 -4.39
N LEU A 398 7.77 9.26 -4.74
CA LEU A 398 6.51 9.97 -4.49
C LEU A 398 5.61 9.08 -3.64
N ILE A 399 4.70 9.70 -2.89
CA ILE A 399 3.60 9.00 -2.21
C ILE A 399 2.32 9.34 -2.95
N ARG A 400 1.54 8.34 -3.35
CA ARG A 400 0.20 8.49 -3.94
C ARG A 400 -0.87 7.93 -3.00
N GLY A 401 -2.07 8.51 -3.08
CA GLY A 401 -3.14 8.20 -2.13
C GLY A 401 -2.74 8.59 -0.71
N THR A 402 -2.76 7.62 0.21
CA THR A 402 -2.28 7.80 1.59
C THR A 402 -0.92 7.15 1.87
N HIS A 403 -0.53 6.12 1.13
CA HIS A 403 0.59 5.26 1.53
C HIS A 403 1.36 4.62 0.37
N LEU A 404 0.90 4.76 -0.87
CA LEU A 404 1.51 4.05 -2.00
C LEU A 404 2.82 4.73 -2.38
N LEU A 405 3.94 4.10 -2.03
CA LEU A 405 5.26 4.50 -2.50
C LEU A 405 5.35 4.21 -3.98
N VAL A 406 5.62 5.23 -4.79
CA VAL A 406 5.73 5.05 -6.24
C VAL A 406 7.08 5.52 -6.78
N VAL A 407 7.55 4.81 -7.79
CA VAL A 407 8.80 5.06 -8.50
C VAL A 407 8.61 4.96 -10.01
N PRO A 408 9.45 5.64 -10.80
CA PRO A 408 9.49 5.47 -12.25
C PRO A 408 10.00 4.08 -12.62
N VAL A 409 9.24 3.39 -13.47
CA VAL A 409 9.59 2.07 -14.02
C VAL A 409 9.29 2.04 -15.51
N ARG A 410 10.17 1.37 -16.26
CA ARG A 410 10.01 1.10 -17.68
C ARG A 410 10.00 -0.39 -17.95
N LEU A 411 9.00 -0.86 -18.70
CA LEU A 411 8.88 -2.24 -19.15
C LEU A 411 9.26 -2.34 -20.63
N GLY A 412 10.21 -3.22 -20.95
CA GLY A 412 10.68 -3.43 -22.32
C GLY A 412 11.13 -2.13 -23.01
N SER A 413 10.61 -1.89 -24.21
CA SER A 413 10.78 -0.66 -24.99
C SER A 413 9.67 0.37 -24.75
N GLY A 414 8.76 0.11 -23.82
CA GLY A 414 7.68 1.03 -23.48
C GLY A 414 8.18 2.32 -22.83
N PRO A 415 7.30 3.32 -22.66
CA PRO A 415 7.62 4.55 -21.95
C PRO A 415 7.80 4.30 -20.45
N GLU A 416 8.46 5.24 -19.78
CA GLU A 416 8.52 5.25 -18.32
C GLU A 416 7.15 5.60 -17.74
N ARG A 417 6.77 4.90 -16.67
CA ARG A 417 5.48 5.00 -15.99
C ARG A 417 5.68 4.85 -14.48
N THR A 418 4.69 5.31 -13.72
CA THR A 418 4.71 5.28 -12.26
C THR A 418 4.24 3.92 -11.74
N PHE A 419 5.06 3.21 -10.97
CA PHE A 419 4.74 1.91 -10.38
C PHE A 419 4.79 2.00 -8.85
N VAL A 420 3.90 1.28 -8.17
CA VAL A 420 3.94 1.13 -6.71
C VAL A 420 5.06 0.17 -6.32
N LEU A 421 5.90 0.55 -5.35
CA LEU A 421 6.83 -0.36 -4.69
C LEU A 421 6.07 -1.25 -3.72
N ASP A 422 6.01 -2.54 -4.02
CA ASP A 422 5.28 -3.50 -3.20
C ASP A 422 6.14 -4.71 -2.83
N THR A 423 6.51 -4.81 -1.55
CA THR A 423 7.25 -5.96 -1.03
C THR A 423 6.36 -7.12 -0.60
N GLY A 424 5.05 -6.90 -0.52
CA GLY A 424 4.05 -7.86 -0.09
C GLY A 424 3.74 -8.94 -1.11
N ALA A 425 3.96 -8.68 -2.41
CA ALA A 425 3.71 -9.61 -3.53
C ALA A 425 4.93 -10.50 -3.88
N PRO A 426 5.00 -11.77 -3.41
CA PRO A 426 5.98 -12.75 -3.86
C PRO A 426 5.83 -13.13 -5.35
N GLY A 427 6.87 -13.76 -5.92
CA GLY A 427 6.80 -14.47 -7.20
C GLY A 427 6.97 -13.62 -8.45
N SER A 428 6.24 -12.52 -8.60
CA SER A 428 6.33 -11.67 -9.80
C SER A 428 7.31 -10.50 -9.61
N ALA A 429 7.95 -10.09 -10.71
CA ALA A 429 8.72 -8.85 -10.75
C ALA A 429 7.82 -7.64 -10.95
N VAL A 430 6.75 -7.81 -11.72
CA VAL A 430 5.74 -6.78 -11.97
C VAL A 430 4.34 -7.38 -12.02
N ALA A 431 3.36 -6.64 -11.51
CA ALA A 431 1.94 -6.87 -11.74
C ALA A 431 1.36 -5.62 -12.41
N ALA A 432 0.77 -5.75 -13.59
CA ALA A 432 0.35 -4.59 -14.37
C ALA A 432 -1.01 -4.84 -15.05
N PRO A 433 -1.80 -3.78 -15.31
CA PRO A 433 -3.01 -3.90 -16.09
C PRO A 433 -2.70 -4.13 -17.57
N MET A 434 -3.70 -4.59 -18.33
CA MET A 434 -3.54 -4.94 -19.74
C MET A 434 -3.04 -3.75 -20.57
N SER A 435 -3.53 -2.54 -20.30
CA SER A 435 -3.10 -1.30 -20.97
C SER A 435 -1.60 -1.07 -20.89
N THR A 436 -0.98 -1.33 -19.74
CA THR A 436 0.45 -1.12 -19.52
C THR A 436 1.27 -2.21 -20.21
N LEU A 437 0.83 -3.47 -20.13
CA LEU A 437 1.49 -4.59 -20.81
C LEU A 437 1.43 -4.42 -22.34
N VAL A 438 0.27 -4.02 -22.87
CA VAL A 438 0.04 -3.76 -24.29
C VAL A 438 0.89 -2.61 -24.81
N GLU A 439 0.96 -1.50 -24.08
CA GLU A 439 1.80 -0.33 -24.40
C GLU A 439 3.29 -0.72 -24.43
N ALA A 440 3.71 -1.62 -23.54
CA ALA A 440 5.07 -2.15 -23.49
C ALA A 440 5.34 -3.29 -24.50
N GLY A 441 4.35 -3.70 -25.30
CA GLY A 441 4.49 -4.80 -26.27
C GLY A 441 4.61 -6.20 -25.63
N ILE A 442 4.13 -6.37 -24.40
CA ILE A 442 4.22 -7.61 -23.63
C ILE A 442 2.95 -8.44 -23.84
N ALA A 443 3.13 -9.68 -24.26
CA ALA A 443 2.03 -10.65 -24.41
C ALA A 443 1.74 -11.36 -23.08
N VAL A 444 0.45 -11.50 -22.75
CA VAL A 444 -0.03 -12.30 -21.62
C VAL A 444 -0.24 -13.74 -22.09
N ASP A 445 0.26 -14.72 -21.33
CA ASP A 445 0.00 -16.13 -21.59
C ASP A 445 -1.39 -16.49 -21.09
N THR A 446 -2.33 -16.61 -22.02
CA THR A 446 -3.73 -16.93 -21.74
C THR A 446 -4.01 -18.43 -21.72
N SER A 447 -3.01 -19.26 -22.04
CA SER A 447 -3.16 -20.73 -22.10
C SER A 447 -3.22 -21.37 -20.71
N ARG A 448 -2.70 -20.67 -19.69
CA ARG A 448 -2.65 -21.15 -18.31
C ARG A 448 -3.12 -20.09 -17.34
N VAL A 449 -4.20 -20.40 -16.63
CA VAL A 449 -4.64 -19.63 -15.46
C VAL A 449 -3.86 -20.11 -14.25
N LEU A 450 -3.26 -19.17 -13.53
CA LEU A 450 -2.60 -19.41 -12.25
C LEU A 450 -3.53 -19.01 -11.11
N THR A 451 -3.31 -19.59 -9.94
CA THR A 451 -4.05 -19.25 -8.72
C THR A 451 -3.08 -18.84 -7.62
N GLY A 452 -3.56 -18.01 -6.71
CA GLY A 452 -2.82 -17.54 -5.55
C GLY A 452 -3.77 -17.15 -4.43
N ALA A 453 -3.23 -16.59 -3.36
CA ALA A 453 -4.00 -15.99 -2.29
C ALA A 453 -3.57 -14.54 -2.10
N THR A 454 -4.42 -13.74 -1.47
CA THR A 454 -4.17 -12.34 -1.10
C THR A 454 -4.83 -12.09 0.26
N ALA A 455 -4.62 -10.90 0.84
CA ALA A 455 -5.32 -10.51 2.06
C ALA A 455 -6.86 -10.52 1.89
N ALA A 456 -7.35 -10.25 0.67
CA ALA A 456 -8.77 -10.29 0.32
C ALA A 456 -9.29 -11.71 -0.01
N GLY A 457 -8.43 -12.72 -0.02
CA GLY A 457 -8.80 -14.10 -0.32
C GLY A 457 -8.10 -14.68 -1.56
N PRO A 458 -8.57 -15.84 -2.06
CA PRO A 458 -7.98 -16.50 -3.22
C PRO A 458 -8.16 -15.66 -4.50
N VAL A 459 -7.17 -15.68 -5.39
CA VAL A 459 -7.17 -14.95 -6.66
C VAL A 459 -6.73 -15.84 -7.82
N ALA A 460 -7.20 -15.52 -9.02
CA ALA A 460 -6.75 -16.12 -10.26
C ALA A 460 -6.16 -15.05 -11.18
N TYR A 461 -5.09 -15.39 -11.89
CA TYR A 461 -4.31 -14.44 -12.68
C TYR A 461 -3.58 -15.14 -13.83
N TYR A 462 -3.00 -14.34 -14.73
CA TYR A 462 -2.20 -14.81 -15.85
C TYR A 462 -0.74 -14.41 -15.66
N ALA A 463 0.18 -15.22 -16.17
CA ALA A 463 1.59 -14.87 -16.23
C ALA A 463 1.94 -14.21 -17.57
N CYS A 464 2.99 -13.42 -17.57
CA CYS A 464 3.63 -12.92 -18.78
C CYS A 464 5.16 -12.95 -18.63
N SER A 465 5.86 -13.02 -19.77
CA SER A 465 7.31 -12.87 -19.81
C SER A 465 7.64 -11.40 -20.08
N VAL A 466 8.34 -10.76 -19.15
CA VAL A 466 8.75 -9.36 -19.27
C VAL A 466 10.21 -9.33 -19.67
N PRO A 467 10.54 -8.92 -20.91
CA PRO A 467 11.89 -9.05 -21.45
C PRO A 467 12.89 -8.21 -20.66
N ARG A 468 12.48 -7.04 -20.17
CA ARG A 468 13.29 -6.14 -19.37
C ARG A 468 12.41 -5.28 -18.47
N VAL A 469 12.84 -5.07 -17.24
CA VAL A 469 12.28 -4.10 -16.29
C VAL A 469 13.42 -3.19 -15.85
N CYS A 470 13.21 -1.87 -15.93
CA CYS A 470 14.15 -0.88 -15.42
C CYS A 470 13.45 0.05 -14.44
N ALA A 471 14.00 0.17 -13.23
CA ALA A 471 13.68 1.23 -12.29
C ALA A 471 14.86 2.21 -12.30
N GLY A 472 14.71 3.34 -13.00
CA GLY A 472 15.83 4.25 -13.31
C GLY A 472 16.96 3.53 -14.02
N SER A 473 18.17 3.57 -13.45
CA SER A 473 19.34 2.85 -13.99
C SER A 473 19.46 1.39 -13.56
N ALA A 474 18.63 0.92 -12.60
CA ALA A 474 18.59 -0.49 -12.20
C ALA A 474 17.76 -1.27 -13.23
N CYS A 475 18.38 -2.18 -13.99
CA CYS A 475 17.69 -2.98 -15.00
C CYS A 475 17.89 -4.47 -14.76
N ARG A 476 16.84 -5.25 -15.01
CA ARG A 476 16.87 -6.72 -15.00
C ARG A 476 16.11 -7.25 -16.21
N ASP A 477 16.65 -8.30 -16.82
CA ASP A 477 16.09 -8.94 -18.00
C ASP A 477 15.40 -10.26 -17.64
N SER A 478 14.52 -10.74 -18.52
CA SER A 478 13.87 -12.06 -18.46
C SER A 478 13.13 -12.34 -17.14
N LEU A 479 12.24 -11.43 -16.75
CA LEU A 479 11.48 -11.53 -15.50
C LEU A 479 10.06 -12.04 -15.73
N THR A 480 9.48 -12.64 -14.69
CA THR A 480 8.07 -13.01 -14.68
C THR A 480 7.20 -11.81 -14.29
N GLY A 481 6.26 -11.45 -15.15
CA GLY A 481 5.19 -10.51 -14.85
C GLY A 481 3.84 -11.20 -14.68
N THR A 482 2.84 -10.45 -14.22
CA THR A 482 1.48 -10.95 -14.03
C THR A 482 0.42 -9.94 -14.47
N TYR A 483 -0.71 -10.46 -14.95
CA TYR A 483 -1.95 -9.73 -15.24
C TYR A 483 -3.08 -10.27 -14.37
N GLY A 484 -3.84 -9.37 -13.74
CA GLY A 484 -5.05 -9.69 -12.96
C GLY A 484 -4.90 -9.63 -11.44
N ILE A 485 -3.69 -9.46 -10.93
CA ILE A 485 -3.43 -9.17 -9.51
C ILE A 485 -3.49 -7.66 -9.25
N PHE A 486 -3.03 -6.87 -10.23
CA PHE A 486 -3.03 -5.42 -10.15
C PHE A 486 -4.46 -4.88 -9.95
N PRO A 487 -4.73 -4.03 -8.95
CA PRO A 487 -6.07 -3.55 -8.66
C PRO A 487 -6.55 -2.56 -9.74
N PRO A 488 -7.63 -2.84 -10.49
CA PRO A 488 -8.07 -1.99 -11.59
C PRO A 488 -8.37 -0.55 -11.18
N ARG A 489 -8.90 -0.34 -9.97
CA ARG A 489 -9.15 1.00 -9.43
C ARG A 489 -7.89 1.85 -9.32
N LEU A 490 -6.70 1.28 -9.15
CA LEU A 490 -5.46 2.05 -9.12
C LEU A 490 -5.04 2.54 -10.51
N GLU A 491 -5.48 1.87 -11.58
CA GLU A 491 -5.28 2.34 -12.95
C GLU A 491 -6.25 3.47 -13.31
N THR A 492 -7.47 3.41 -12.78
CA THR A 492 -8.58 4.31 -13.11
C THR A 492 -8.85 5.37 -12.04
N ASN A 493 -8.01 5.46 -11.00
CA ASN A 493 -8.23 6.38 -9.90
C ASN A 493 -8.13 7.83 -10.42
N PRO A 494 -9.19 8.65 -10.27
CA PRO A 494 -9.21 10.00 -10.79
C PRO A 494 -8.20 10.93 -10.10
N ASN A 495 -7.71 10.54 -8.92
CA ASN A 495 -6.77 11.31 -8.10
C ASN A 495 -5.31 10.96 -8.33
N PHE A 496 -5.01 9.83 -8.98
CA PHE A 496 -3.65 9.43 -9.35
C PHE A 496 -3.72 8.18 -10.21
N ARG A 497 -2.84 8.04 -11.19
CA ARG A 497 -2.70 6.81 -11.97
C ARG A 497 -1.39 6.11 -11.65
N VAL A 498 -1.47 4.81 -11.38
CA VAL A 498 -0.28 3.94 -11.34
C VAL A 498 -0.42 2.86 -12.41
N ALA A 499 0.71 2.53 -13.06
CA ALA A 499 0.79 1.63 -14.19
C ALA A 499 1.12 0.19 -13.79
N GLY A 500 1.37 -0.07 -12.50
CA GLY A 500 1.65 -1.41 -12.02
C GLY A 500 2.22 -1.42 -10.61
N LEU A 501 2.53 -2.62 -10.14
CA LEU A 501 3.32 -2.89 -8.95
C LEU A 501 4.71 -3.35 -9.40
N LEU A 502 5.76 -2.79 -8.81
CA LEU A 502 7.13 -3.30 -8.86
C LEU A 502 7.34 -4.14 -7.60
N SER A 503 7.51 -5.44 -7.80
CA SER A 503 7.37 -6.43 -6.73
C SER A 503 8.67 -7.17 -6.44
N ARG A 504 8.60 -8.11 -5.49
CA ARG A 504 9.78 -8.79 -4.93
C ARG A 504 10.63 -9.51 -5.97
N GLY A 505 10.05 -10.04 -7.06
CA GLY A 505 10.82 -10.70 -8.12
C GLY A 505 11.78 -9.77 -8.86
N PHE A 506 11.61 -8.45 -8.73
CA PHE A 506 12.59 -7.45 -9.18
C PHE A 506 13.48 -6.98 -8.03
N LEU A 507 12.91 -6.75 -6.85
CA LEU A 507 13.57 -6.11 -5.71
C LEU A 507 14.53 -7.04 -4.94
N ASP A 508 14.33 -8.36 -5.00
CA ASP A 508 15.07 -9.36 -4.21
C ASP A 508 16.59 -9.39 -4.42
N ARG A 509 17.09 -8.78 -5.49
CA ARG A 509 18.52 -8.62 -5.77
C ARG A 509 19.15 -7.43 -5.03
N TYR A 510 18.35 -6.49 -4.55
CA TYR A 510 18.85 -5.20 -4.06
C TYR A 510 18.71 -5.06 -2.55
N ARG A 511 19.50 -4.15 -1.98
CA ARG A 511 19.14 -3.51 -0.71
C ARG A 511 18.27 -2.31 -1.04
N LEU A 512 16.99 -2.38 -0.70
CA LEU A 512 16.00 -1.34 -0.97
C LEU A 512 15.97 -0.34 0.18
N GLY A 513 16.65 0.78 0.02
CA GLY A 513 16.65 1.91 0.95
C GLY A 513 15.55 2.92 0.63
N VAL A 514 14.84 3.39 1.65
CA VAL A 514 13.79 4.41 1.53
C VAL A 514 14.12 5.57 2.48
N ASP A 515 14.24 6.78 1.91
CA ASP A 515 14.43 8.04 2.64
C ASP A 515 13.33 9.03 2.25
N LEU A 516 12.28 9.08 3.08
CA LEU A 516 11.14 9.95 2.86
C LEU A 516 11.49 11.43 3.03
N ALA A 517 12.44 11.77 3.91
CA ALA A 517 12.85 13.14 4.13
C ALA A 517 13.53 13.73 2.88
N ARG A 518 14.24 12.88 2.13
CA ARG A 518 14.88 13.25 0.84
C ARG A 518 14.03 12.93 -0.38
N ARG A 519 12.90 12.23 -0.22
CA ARG A 519 12.08 11.71 -1.33
C ARG A 519 12.91 10.85 -2.29
N GLU A 520 13.71 9.96 -1.73
CA GLU A 520 14.61 9.08 -2.49
C GLU A 520 14.39 7.60 -2.15
N VAL A 521 14.46 6.77 -3.19
CA VAL A 521 14.64 5.33 -3.08
C VAL A 521 16.03 4.98 -3.60
N TRP A 522 16.68 4.05 -2.92
CA TRP A 522 17.99 3.54 -3.28
C TRP A 522 17.91 2.03 -3.50
N LEU A 523 18.35 1.57 -4.67
CA LEU A 523 18.56 0.15 -4.95
C LEU A 523 20.07 -0.08 -5.00
N ILE A 524 20.61 -0.78 -4.02
CA ILE A 524 22.06 -1.06 -3.93
C ILE A 524 22.29 -2.52 -4.25
N GLU A 525 23.20 -2.79 -5.18
CA GLU A 525 23.61 -4.17 -5.48
C GLU A 525 24.34 -4.85 -4.30
N PRO A 526 24.29 -6.19 -4.18
CA PRO A 526 24.80 -6.95 -3.04
C PRO A 526 26.29 -6.76 -2.73
#